data_AF-A0A2K8KGN3-F1
#
_entry.id   AF-A0A2K8KGN3-F1
#
_cell.length_a   1.000
_cell.length_b   1.000
_cell.length_c   1.000
_cell.angle_alpha   90.00
_cell.angle_beta   90.00
_cell.angle_gamma   90.00
#
_symmetry.space_group_name_H-M   'P 1'
#
loop_
_entity.id
_entity.type
_entity.pdbx_description
1 polymer ?
#
loop_
_entity_poly.entity_id
_entity_poly.type
_entity_poly.pdbx_seq_one_letter_code
_entity_poly.pdbx_strand_id
1 'polypeptide(L)'
;MKKLISLLAATGLVATTTSSVSACNKSETLAEATIAADKTSVEVTIESAKIKKDEEVTIFKKDLEWLKGSSKQHEEGKAKVTISVLQNKKAVRAKDETYILDVTIPAPKTSKEQYEKIGTVKVTVVKVATPATPTPAPAAPATTPATPAKNSSKK
;
A
#
# COMPACT_ATOMS: atom_id res chain seq x y z
N MET A 1 -46.08 26.34 -12.01
CA MET A 1 -45.42 25.10 -11.53
C MET A 1 -44.02 25.01 -12.15
N LYS A 2 -42.98 25.53 -11.49
CA LYS A 2 -41.58 25.35 -11.92
C LYS A 2 -40.94 24.39 -10.92
N LYS A 3 -40.67 23.16 -11.38
CA LYS A 3 -40.10 22.10 -10.57
C LYS A 3 -38.65 22.43 -10.26
N LEU A 4 -38.37 22.60 -8.97
CA LEU A 4 -37.06 22.35 -8.36
C LEU A 4 -36.64 20.91 -8.68
N ILE A 5 -35.34 20.68 -8.87
CA ILE A 5 -34.51 19.83 -7.99
C ILE A 5 -33.11 19.80 -8.62
N SER A 6 -32.21 20.43 -7.88
CA SER A 6 -30.76 20.35 -8.02
C SER A 6 -30.31 18.89 -8.19
N LEU A 7 -29.66 18.56 -9.31
CA LEU A 7 -28.86 17.33 -9.40
C LEU A 7 -27.62 17.53 -8.53
N LEU A 8 -27.78 17.19 -7.26
CA LEU A 8 -26.69 16.95 -6.33
C LEU A 8 -25.81 15.87 -6.98
N ALA A 9 -24.62 16.27 -7.45
CA ALA A 9 -23.60 15.34 -7.90
C ALA A 9 -23.25 14.46 -6.70
N ALA A 10 -23.79 13.24 -6.71
CA ALA A 10 -23.36 12.16 -5.85
C ALA A 10 -21.91 11.83 -6.25
N THR A 11 -20.95 12.50 -5.63
CA THR A 11 -19.61 11.96 -5.48
C THR A 11 -19.78 10.71 -4.62
N GLY A 12 -19.89 9.57 -5.32
CA GLY A 12 -20.00 8.26 -4.75
C GLY A 12 -18.78 7.99 -3.88
N LEU A 13 -18.89 8.33 -2.59
CA LEU A 13 -18.07 7.77 -1.56
C LEU A 13 -18.46 6.30 -1.49
N VAL A 14 -17.72 5.45 -2.20
CA VAL A 14 -17.79 4.01 -2.01
C VAL A 14 -17.33 3.75 -0.58
N ALA A 15 -18.29 3.71 0.34
CA ALA A 15 -18.08 3.12 1.64
C ALA A 15 -17.83 1.63 1.39
N THR A 16 -16.56 1.24 1.30
CA THR A 16 -16.14 -0.16 1.41
C THR A 16 -16.51 -0.62 2.81
N THR A 17 -17.75 -1.04 2.99
CA THR A 17 -18.16 -1.88 4.09
C THR A 17 -17.51 -3.25 3.86
N THR A 18 -16.32 -3.46 4.42
CA THR A 18 -15.74 -4.80 4.49
C THR A 18 -16.53 -5.58 5.53
N SER A 19 -17.59 -6.25 5.09
CA SER A 19 -18.26 -7.26 5.88
C SER A 19 -17.25 -8.39 6.14
N SER A 20 -16.90 -8.61 7.40
CA SER A 20 -16.08 -9.74 7.82
C SER A 20 -16.83 -11.04 7.51
N VAL A 21 -16.48 -11.71 6.41
CA VAL A 21 -17.00 -13.04 6.11
C VAL A 21 -16.28 -14.03 7.01
N SER A 22 -16.96 -14.43 8.08
CA SER A 22 -16.58 -15.56 8.90
C SER A 22 -16.72 -16.84 8.07
N ALA A 23 -15.62 -17.30 7.47
CA ALA A 23 -15.55 -18.59 6.79
C ALA A 23 -14.98 -19.63 7.75
N CYS A 24 -15.85 -20.51 8.22
CA CYS A 24 -15.50 -21.66 9.05
C CYS A 24 -14.67 -22.66 8.23
N ASN A 25 -13.41 -22.82 8.64
CA ASN A 25 -12.46 -23.92 8.40
C ASN A 25 -11.86 -24.16 6.99
N LYS A 26 -10.51 -24.25 7.00
CA LYS A 26 -9.55 -24.61 5.92
C LYS A 26 -9.19 -23.52 4.92
N SER A 27 -8.78 -22.37 5.42
CA SER A 27 -7.67 -21.59 4.87
C SER A 27 -7.15 -20.72 6.00
N GLU A 28 -5.88 -20.86 6.36
CA GLU A 28 -5.20 -20.18 7.45
C GLU A 28 -5.05 -18.67 7.18
N THR A 29 -6.04 -18.01 6.56
CA THR A 29 -6.04 -16.58 6.23
C THR A 29 -7.02 -15.87 7.17
N LEU A 30 -6.46 -15.10 8.10
CA LEU A 30 -7.22 -14.40 9.14
C LEU A 30 -7.79 -13.06 8.66
N ALA A 31 -7.17 -12.45 7.65
CA ALA A 31 -7.68 -11.23 7.03
C ALA A 31 -7.11 -11.02 5.62
N GLU A 32 -7.74 -10.12 4.88
CA GLU A 32 -7.28 -9.62 3.58
C GLU A 32 -7.23 -8.10 3.62
N ALA A 33 -6.19 -7.50 3.06
CA ALA A 33 -5.99 -6.07 3.06
C ALA A 33 -5.42 -5.59 1.71
N THR A 34 -5.73 -4.35 1.35
CA THR A 34 -5.22 -3.72 0.13
C THR A 34 -4.56 -2.40 0.50
N ILE A 35 -3.28 -2.26 0.13
CA ILE A 35 -2.54 -1.01 0.25
C ILE A 35 -2.63 -0.28 -1.09
N ALA A 36 -3.49 0.74 -1.12
CA ALA A 36 -3.70 1.58 -2.29
C ALA A 36 -2.41 2.29 -2.73
N ALA A 37 -2.35 2.69 -4.00
CA ALA A 37 -1.17 3.30 -4.60
C ALA A 37 -0.72 4.58 -3.87
N ASP A 38 -1.67 5.36 -3.38
CA ASP A 38 -1.48 6.62 -2.64
C ASP A 38 -1.17 6.41 -1.15
N LYS A 39 -1.34 5.20 -0.63
CA LYS A 39 -1.13 4.87 0.78
C LYS A 39 0.12 4.05 1.00
N THR A 40 0.80 4.26 2.11
CA THR A 40 1.93 3.42 2.54
C THR A 40 1.53 2.37 3.56
N SER A 41 0.32 2.46 4.12
CA SER A 41 -0.18 1.56 5.14
C SER A 41 -1.68 1.31 5.01
N VAL A 42 -2.13 0.22 5.63
CA VAL A 42 -3.54 -0.16 5.77
C VAL A 42 -3.74 -0.73 7.17
N GLU A 43 -4.84 -0.36 7.81
CA GLU A 43 -5.26 -0.98 9.07
C GLU A 43 -6.14 -2.19 8.76
N VAL A 44 -5.89 -3.30 9.43
CA VAL A 44 -6.67 -4.53 9.30
C VAL A 44 -6.99 -5.09 10.67
N THR A 45 -8.20 -5.61 10.85
CA THR A 45 -8.58 -6.31 12.07
C THR A 45 -8.41 -7.82 11.85
N ILE A 46 -7.68 -8.46 12.74
CA ILE A 46 -7.44 -9.90 12.77
C ILE A 46 -8.23 -10.48 13.93
N GLU A 47 -9.01 -11.52 13.66
CA GLU A 47 -9.76 -12.25 14.67
C GLU A 47 -9.18 -13.65 14.81
N SER A 48 -8.74 -14.01 16.02
CA SER A 48 -8.21 -15.35 16.33
C SER A 48 -8.28 -15.61 17.82
N ALA A 49 -8.84 -16.75 18.21
CA ALA A 49 -8.95 -17.18 19.61
C ALA A 49 -7.60 -17.35 20.32
N LYS A 50 -6.49 -17.37 19.56
CA LYS A 50 -5.13 -17.44 20.12
C LYS A 50 -4.62 -16.09 20.62
N ILE A 51 -5.19 -14.97 20.15
CA ILE A 51 -4.77 -13.62 20.52
C ILE A 51 -5.28 -13.30 21.92
N LYS A 52 -4.36 -13.04 22.84
CA LYS A 52 -4.70 -12.59 24.19
C LYS A 52 -4.71 -11.07 24.31
N LYS A 53 -5.40 -10.57 25.32
CA LYS A 53 -5.38 -9.15 25.66
C LYS A 53 -3.94 -8.69 25.93
N ASP A 54 -3.58 -7.53 25.41
CA ASP A 54 -2.26 -6.90 25.58
C ASP A 54 -1.04 -7.70 25.01
N GLU A 55 -1.27 -8.74 24.19
CA GLU A 55 -0.22 -9.59 23.59
C GLU A 55 0.26 -9.13 22.20
N GLU A 56 1.52 -8.73 22.02
CA GLU A 56 1.99 -8.18 20.72
C GLU A 56 1.70 -9.09 19.51
N VAL A 57 0.91 -8.61 18.55
CA VAL A 57 0.64 -9.33 17.31
C VAL A 57 1.56 -8.75 16.24
N THR A 58 2.35 -9.61 15.60
CA THR A 58 3.27 -9.22 14.52
C THR A 58 2.85 -9.90 13.23
N ILE A 59 2.91 -9.15 12.13
CA ILE A 59 2.64 -9.62 10.77
C ILE A 59 3.89 -9.40 9.95
N PHE A 60 4.50 -10.47 9.46
CA PHE A 60 5.68 -10.37 8.61
C PHE A 60 5.84 -11.62 7.75
N LYS A 61 6.72 -11.52 6.77
CA LYS A 61 7.27 -12.68 6.06
C LYS A 61 8.78 -12.56 6.08
N LYS A 62 9.47 -13.64 6.43
CA LYS A 62 10.93 -13.62 6.65
C LYS A 62 11.71 -13.06 5.46
N ASP A 63 11.27 -13.36 4.24
CA ASP A 63 11.89 -12.91 2.98
C ASP A 63 11.37 -11.54 2.49
N LEU A 64 10.55 -10.85 3.29
CA LEU A 64 9.77 -9.68 2.87
C LEU A 64 9.81 -8.57 3.92
N GLU A 65 11.02 -8.15 4.29
CA GLU A 65 11.28 -7.15 5.35
C GLU A 65 10.65 -5.79 5.09
N TRP A 66 10.36 -5.46 3.82
CA TRP A 66 9.77 -4.18 3.41
C TRP A 66 8.25 -4.12 3.62
N LEU A 67 7.57 -5.24 3.88
CA LEU A 67 6.14 -5.31 4.15
C LEU A 67 5.89 -5.98 5.50
N LYS A 68 5.50 -5.20 6.51
CA LYS A 68 5.28 -5.70 7.86
C LYS A 68 4.20 -4.92 8.59
N GLY A 69 3.63 -5.52 9.62
CA GLY A 69 2.70 -4.86 10.53
C GLY A 69 2.89 -5.31 11.96
N SER A 70 2.45 -4.50 12.89
CA SER A 70 2.39 -4.88 14.31
C SER A 70 1.22 -4.17 15.01
N SER A 71 0.74 -4.80 16.08
CA SER A 71 -0.21 -4.21 17.02
C SER A 71 0.27 -4.46 18.44
N LYS A 72 0.13 -3.43 19.29
CA LYS A 72 0.50 -3.48 20.71
C LYS A 72 -0.70 -3.40 21.66
N GLN A 73 -1.90 -3.14 21.14
CA GLN A 73 -3.09 -2.97 21.97
C GLN A 73 -4.31 -3.58 21.28
N HIS A 74 -4.94 -4.54 21.96
CA HIS A 74 -5.97 -5.38 21.37
C HIS A 74 -6.81 -6.07 22.43
N GLU A 75 -8.01 -6.43 22.01
CA GLU A 75 -8.97 -7.14 22.84
C GLU A 75 -8.75 -8.64 22.72
N GLU A 76 -9.28 -9.40 23.68
CA GLU A 76 -9.21 -10.85 23.62
C GLU A 76 -9.87 -11.35 22.32
N GLY A 77 -9.13 -12.12 21.54
CA GLY A 77 -9.60 -12.65 20.26
C GLY A 77 -9.54 -11.69 19.07
N LYS A 78 -9.22 -10.40 19.25
CA LYS A 78 -9.22 -9.41 18.14
C LYS A 78 -8.07 -8.41 18.22
N ALA A 79 -7.27 -8.31 17.16
CA ALA A 79 -6.19 -7.32 17.05
C ALA A 79 -6.34 -6.40 15.84
N LYS A 80 -6.19 -5.09 16.05
CA LYS A 80 -6.14 -4.09 14.98
C LYS A 80 -4.68 -3.83 14.60
N VAL A 81 -4.23 -4.38 13.47
CA VAL A 81 -2.84 -4.29 13.02
C VAL A 81 -2.71 -3.31 11.88
N THR A 82 -1.69 -2.44 11.95
CA THR A 82 -1.33 -1.56 10.84
C THR A 82 -0.24 -2.21 10.01
N ILE A 83 -0.57 -2.63 8.79
CA ILE A 83 0.40 -3.18 7.83
C ILE A 83 0.94 -2.03 7.00
N SER A 84 2.26 -1.93 6.95
CA SER A 84 2.95 -0.83 6.28
C SER A 84 4.00 -1.35 5.29
N VAL A 85 4.07 -0.66 4.16
CA VAL A 85 5.19 -0.72 3.22
C VAL A 85 6.25 0.25 3.73
N LEU A 86 7.35 -0.29 4.26
CA LEU A 86 8.53 0.51 4.64
C LEU A 86 9.10 1.17 3.38
N GLN A 87 9.38 2.46 3.49
CA GLN A 87 9.45 3.41 2.38
C GLN A 87 10.36 3.05 1.18
N ASN A 88 9.94 3.61 0.04
CA ASN A 88 10.77 4.11 -1.07
C ASN A 88 11.35 3.15 -2.12
N LYS A 89 10.87 1.91 -2.20
CA LYS A 89 11.01 1.18 -3.47
C LYS A 89 9.80 1.48 -4.35
N LYS A 90 9.82 2.62 -5.08
CA LYS A 90 8.96 2.78 -6.28
C LYS A 90 9.07 1.54 -7.19
N ALA A 91 10.24 0.90 -7.20
CA ALA A 91 10.50 -0.38 -7.87
C ALA A 91 9.64 -1.57 -7.36
N VAL A 92 9.21 -1.57 -6.10
CA VAL A 92 8.40 -2.65 -5.51
C VAL A 92 6.93 -2.54 -5.92
N ARG A 93 6.45 -1.34 -6.26
CA ARG A 93 5.08 -1.11 -6.75
C ARG A 93 5.01 -0.98 -8.27
N ALA A 94 5.76 -1.80 -8.99
CA ALA A 94 5.78 -1.82 -10.46
C ALA A 94 4.54 -2.49 -11.09
N LYS A 95 3.88 -3.37 -10.33
CA LYS A 95 2.65 -4.09 -10.67
C LYS A 95 1.83 -4.31 -9.40
N ASP A 96 0.56 -4.64 -9.58
CA ASP A 96 -0.28 -5.12 -8.49
C ASP A 96 0.24 -6.50 -8.08
N GLU A 97 0.54 -6.69 -6.80
CA GLU A 97 1.04 -7.96 -6.29
C GLU A 97 0.45 -8.26 -4.91
N THR A 98 0.04 -9.51 -4.73
CA THR A 98 -0.52 -10.02 -3.46
C THR A 98 0.51 -10.84 -2.73
N TYR A 99 0.74 -10.50 -1.47
CA TYR A 99 1.66 -11.18 -0.57
C TYR A 99 0.88 -11.87 0.54
N ILE A 100 1.32 -13.07 0.91
CA ILE A 100 0.81 -13.79 2.08
C ILE A 100 1.83 -13.57 3.19
N LEU A 101 1.44 -12.86 4.22
CA LEU A 101 2.25 -12.59 5.41
C LEU A 101 1.82 -13.52 6.54
N ASP A 102 2.76 -14.00 7.35
CA ASP A 102 2.45 -14.81 8.53
C ASP A 102 2.06 -13.89 9.69
N VAL A 103 1.07 -14.34 10.46
CA VAL A 103 0.65 -13.69 11.71
C VAL A 103 1.18 -14.50 12.86
N THR A 104 1.95 -13.84 13.72
CA THR A 104 2.62 -14.47 14.85
C THR A 104 2.32 -13.74 16.16
N ILE A 105 2.23 -14.51 17.23
CA ILE A 105 2.14 -14.04 18.62
C ILE A 105 3.34 -14.58 19.42
N PRO A 106 3.67 -14.02 20.60
CA PRO A 106 4.65 -14.60 21.50
C PRO A 106 4.24 -16.03 21.84
N ALA A 107 5.17 -16.97 21.67
CA ALA A 107 4.90 -18.35 22.05
C ALA A 107 4.73 -18.47 23.58
N PRO A 108 3.95 -19.44 24.06
CA PRO A 108 3.85 -19.70 25.49
C PRO A 108 5.25 -19.98 26.08
N LYS A 109 5.48 -19.60 27.34
CA LYS A 109 6.76 -19.77 28.05
C LYS A 109 7.29 -21.21 28.09
N THR A 110 6.43 -22.19 27.77
CA THR A 110 6.75 -23.62 27.68
C THR A 110 7.29 -24.04 26.31
N SER A 111 7.27 -23.15 25.31
CA SER A 111 7.76 -23.43 23.96
C SER A 111 9.26 -23.15 23.83
N LYS A 112 9.94 -23.90 22.96
CA LYS A 112 11.32 -23.62 22.54
C LYS A 112 11.41 -22.48 21.52
N GLU A 113 10.30 -22.16 20.86
CA GLU A 113 10.19 -21.05 19.91
C GLU A 113 9.80 -19.76 20.63
N GLN A 114 10.25 -18.61 20.14
CA GLN A 114 9.86 -17.30 20.70
C GLN A 114 8.51 -16.80 20.19
N TYR A 115 8.06 -17.31 19.03
CA TYR A 115 6.83 -16.88 18.38
C TYR A 115 6.05 -18.09 17.86
N GLU A 116 4.73 -18.05 18.00
CA GLU A 116 3.81 -19.04 17.47
C GLU A 116 3.07 -18.44 16.28
N LYS A 117 3.06 -19.17 15.15
CA LYS A 117 2.23 -18.81 14.00
C LYS A 117 0.76 -19.15 14.28
N ILE A 118 -0.11 -18.15 14.12
CA ILE A 118 -1.55 -18.30 14.35
C ILE A 118 -2.38 -18.20 13.07
N GLY A 119 -1.77 -17.71 11.99
CA GLY A 119 -2.45 -17.57 10.72
C GLY A 119 -1.61 -16.83 9.68
N THR A 120 -2.27 -16.38 8.62
CA THR A 120 -1.72 -15.54 7.57
C THR A 120 -2.66 -14.38 7.24
N VAL A 121 -2.13 -13.32 6.66
CA VAL A 121 -2.91 -12.22 6.07
C VAL A 121 -2.50 -12.05 4.62
N LYS A 122 -3.48 -11.91 3.73
CA LYS A 122 -3.22 -11.57 2.34
C LYS A 122 -3.20 -10.06 2.19
N VAL A 123 -2.12 -9.53 1.63
CA VAL A 123 -1.94 -8.09 1.42
C VAL A 123 -1.66 -7.82 -0.05
N THR A 124 -2.58 -7.12 -0.70
CA THR A 124 -2.40 -6.66 -2.08
C THR A 124 -1.79 -5.27 -2.07
N VAL A 125 -0.64 -5.11 -2.69
CA VAL A 125 0.03 -3.81 -2.86
C VAL A 125 -0.24 -3.33 -4.29
N VAL A 126 -0.93 -2.21 -4.41
CA VAL A 126 -1.34 -1.65 -5.71
C VAL A 126 -0.17 -0.89 -6.36
N LYS A 127 -0.02 -1.06 -7.68
CA LYS A 127 0.96 -0.38 -8.52
C LYS A 127 0.88 1.13 -8.37
N VAL A 128 2.03 1.79 -8.32
CA VAL A 128 2.13 3.24 -8.42
C VAL A 128 2.42 3.61 -9.87
N ALA A 129 1.56 4.46 -10.45
CA ALA A 129 1.83 5.02 -11.78
C ALA A 129 3.17 5.75 -11.76
N THR A 130 4.11 5.33 -12.60
CA THR A 130 5.34 6.09 -12.82
C THR A 130 4.95 7.31 -13.67
N PRO A 131 5.23 8.55 -13.24
CA PRO A 131 5.04 9.70 -14.12
C PRO A 131 5.84 9.45 -15.39
N ALA A 132 5.21 9.60 -16.56
CA ALA A 132 5.94 9.57 -17.82
C ALA A 132 7.01 10.66 -17.77
N THR A 133 8.27 10.30 -18.03
CA THR A 133 9.31 11.31 -18.23
C THR A 133 8.88 12.19 -19.41
N PRO A 134 8.76 13.52 -19.24
CA PRO A 134 8.42 14.38 -20.36
C PRO A 134 9.49 14.17 -21.44
N THR A 135 9.05 13.84 -22.65
CA THR A 135 9.94 13.79 -23.81
C THR A 135 10.56 15.17 -23.97
N PRO A 136 11.90 15.32 -23.95
CA PRO A 136 12.51 16.63 -24.17
C PRO A 136 12.04 17.18 -25.52
N ALA A 137 11.60 18.45 -25.51
CA ALA A 137 11.16 19.13 -26.71
C ALA A 137 12.26 19.06 -27.79
N PRO A 138 11.91 18.90 -29.09
CA PRO A 138 12.89 18.94 -30.17
C PRO A 138 13.76 20.19 -30.05
N ALA A 139 15.08 20.01 -30.09
CA ALA A 139 16.01 21.12 -30.10
C ALA A 139 15.68 22.05 -31.27
N ALA A 140 15.47 23.34 -30.99
CA ALA A 140 15.27 24.33 -32.04
C ALA A 140 16.48 24.32 -33.00
N PRO A 141 16.28 24.41 -34.32
CA PRO A 141 17.37 24.44 -35.28
C PRO A 141 18.29 25.63 -34.96
N ALA A 142 19.60 25.37 -34.93
CA ALA A 142 20.62 26.37 -34.68
C ALA A 142 20.49 27.49 -35.73
N THR A 143 20.28 28.73 -35.28
CA THR A 143 20.34 29.90 -36.15
C THR A 143 21.81 30.19 -36.46
N THR A 144 22.17 30.08 -37.74
CA THR A 144 23.49 30.45 -38.24
C THR A 144 23.72 31.96 -38.01
N PRO A 145 24.84 32.40 -37.42
CA PRO A 145 25.14 33.82 -37.30
C PRO A 145 25.29 34.46 -38.69
N ALA A 146 24.55 35.53 -38.96
CA ALA A 146 24.74 36.34 -40.15
C ALA A 146 26.12 37.01 -40.11
N THR A 147 26.93 36.77 -41.14
CA THR A 147 28.23 37.42 -41.32
C THR A 147 28.03 38.93 -41.56
N PRO A 148 28.69 39.83 -40.80
CA PRO A 148 28.58 41.26 -41.07
C PRO A 148 29.28 41.61 -42.39
N ALA A 149 28.57 42.34 -43.27
CA ALA A 149 29.11 42.84 -44.51
C ALA A 149 30.19 43.92 -44.24
N LYS A 150 31.39 43.69 -44.76
CA LYS A 150 32.54 44.60 -44.66
C LYS A 150 32.31 45.81 -45.59
N ASN A 151 31.87 46.93 -45.02
CA ASN A 151 31.78 48.19 -45.75
C ASN A 151 33.19 48.69 -46.08
N SER A 152 33.59 48.58 -47.35
CA SER A 152 34.86 49.10 -47.84
C SER A 152 34.64 50.53 -48.33
N SER A 153 34.71 51.50 -47.43
CA SER A 153 34.88 52.91 -47.82
C SER A 153 36.26 53.07 -48.45
N LYS A 154 36.31 53.17 -49.79
CA LYS A 154 37.51 53.59 -50.50
C LYS A 154 37.38 55.07 -50.87
N LYS A 155 38.42 55.78 -50.44
CA LYS A 155 38.73 57.20 -50.61
C LYS A 155 38.86 57.61 -52.08
#